data_AF-A0A6I9XDI2-F1
#
_entry.id   AF-A0A6I9XDI2-F1
#
_cell.length_a   1.000
_cell.length_b   1.000
_cell.length_c   1.000
_cell.angle_alpha   90.00
_cell.angle_beta   90.00
_cell.angle_gamma   90.00
#
_symmetry.space_group_name_H-M   'P 1'
#
loop_
_entity.id
_entity.type
_entity.pdbx_description
1 polymer ?
#
loop_
_entity_poly.entity_id
_entity_poly.type
_entity_poly.pdbx_seq_one_letter_code
_entity_poly.pdbx_strand_id
1 'polypeptide(L)'
;MGVVIQVKIPSQVDKPDSCPAKPLIWENLLPAPVILPSVAELDLFRCFQSVLVHIQLLWELVLLGEPLVVVAPSPAMSSEVVLALASCLAPLKYCCDFRPYFTIHDSEFREYTTRRQGPPSVLLGVTNPFFIKVLQHWPHILRLGELRMAGDLPKQVKLKKPAKLKTLDTKTGLYTSYKAFLHKDKTLIKTLLKGIQKQRPSEAQNALLRRQLLELTQSFIIPLEHYMASLMPLQRTITPWKTPPRIRPFHQEDFLRSLEEAGPQLTCVLKGDWLALYRRFFKSPNFDGWFRQRHREMRHKLEALHLEAIAEADVGAWMMDKSEAEAVDLVLKLQEKLVQARSRGLPAREETLQRVGQHVALVAQSLPEDLRAILCGQETASAS
;
A
#
# COMPACT_ATOMS: atom_id res chain seq x y z
N MET A 1 -27.95 0.85 -30.17
CA MET A 1 -26.84 -0.11 -29.98
C MET A 1 -26.08 0.31 -28.73
N GLY A 2 -26.31 -0.36 -27.61
CA GLY A 2 -25.59 -0.12 -26.35
C GLY A 2 -24.49 -1.16 -26.15
N VAL A 3 -23.40 -0.79 -25.49
CA VAL A 3 -22.33 -1.71 -25.10
C VAL A 3 -22.53 -2.09 -23.63
N VAL A 4 -22.52 -3.39 -23.32
CA VAL A 4 -22.56 -3.88 -21.94
C VAL A 4 -21.13 -4.06 -21.45
N ILE A 5 -20.79 -3.40 -20.34
CA ILE A 5 -19.47 -3.53 -19.68
C ILE A 5 -19.69 -4.31 -18.39
N GLN A 6 -19.03 -5.47 -18.27
CA GLN A 6 -19.01 -6.24 -17.04
C GLN A 6 -17.75 -5.91 -16.25
N VAL A 7 -17.90 -5.35 -15.05
CA VAL A 7 -16.77 -4.90 -14.20
C VAL A 7 -16.82 -5.63 -12.86
N LYS A 8 -15.70 -6.22 -12.43
CA LYS A 8 -15.51 -6.66 -11.03
C LYS A 8 -14.82 -5.52 -10.26
N ILE A 9 -15.49 -5.00 -9.23
CA ILE A 9 -14.87 -4.07 -8.29
C ILE A 9 -14.14 -4.89 -7.23
N PRO A 10 -12.81 -4.70 -7.04
CA PRO A 10 -12.07 -5.40 -5.99
C PRO A 10 -12.62 -5.06 -4.60
N SER A 11 -12.78 -6.07 -3.75
CA SER A 11 -13.16 -5.98 -2.34
C SER A 11 -11.92 -5.88 -1.44
N GLN A 12 -12.11 -5.50 -0.18
CA GLN A 12 -11.02 -5.43 0.81
C GLN A 12 -10.32 -6.77 1.07
N VAL A 13 -10.90 -7.88 0.62
CA VAL A 13 -10.39 -9.25 0.79
C VAL A 13 -9.52 -9.68 -0.40
N ASP A 14 -9.62 -8.99 -1.54
CA ASP A 14 -8.81 -9.29 -2.72
C ASP A 14 -7.35 -8.84 -2.47
N LYS A 15 -6.38 -9.70 -2.80
CA LYS A 15 -4.96 -9.33 -2.68
C LYS A 15 -4.63 -8.28 -3.74
N PRO A 16 -3.76 -7.29 -3.46
CA PRO A 16 -3.46 -6.18 -4.38
C PRO A 16 -2.86 -6.59 -5.74
N ASP A 17 -2.55 -7.87 -5.97
CA ASP A 17 -2.11 -8.43 -7.25
C ASP A 17 -2.81 -9.77 -7.60
N SER A 18 -3.92 -10.13 -6.93
CA SER A 18 -4.69 -11.29 -7.37
C SER A 18 -5.46 -10.92 -8.64
N CYS A 19 -4.80 -11.11 -9.78
CA CYS A 19 -5.50 -11.35 -11.04
C CYS A 19 -6.56 -12.42 -10.74
N PRO A 20 -7.86 -12.21 -11.05
CA PRO A 20 -8.84 -13.26 -10.86
C PRO A 20 -8.33 -14.51 -11.58
N ALA A 21 -8.19 -15.59 -10.82
CA ALA A 21 -7.74 -16.88 -11.31
C ALA A 21 -8.68 -17.31 -12.44
N LYS A 22 -8.27 -17.08 -13.68
CA LYS A 22 -9.05 -17.22 -14.91
C LYS A 22 -10.32 -16.34 -14.92
N PRO A 23 -10.73 -15.80 -16.08
CA PRO A 23 -12.09 -15.30 -16.21
C PRO A 23 -13.03 -16.45 -15.79
N LEU A 24 -14.05 -16.16 -14.99
CA LEU A 24 -15.28 -16.96 -15.02
C LEU A 24 -15.81 -16.80 -16.45
N ILE A 25 -15.32 -17.64 -17.36
CA ILE A 25 -15.86 -17.74 -18.70
C ILE A 25 -17.27 -18.30 -18.49
N TRP A 26 -18.26 -17.41 -18.42
CA TRP A 26 -19.61 -17.81 -18.75
C TRP A 26 -19.56 -18.17 -20.23
N GLU A 27 -19.61 -19.46 -20.52
CA GLU A 27 -19.56 -19.99 -21.87
C GLU A 27 -20.59 -19.27 -22.75
N ASN A 28 -20.18 -18.88 -23.96
CA ASN A 28 -21.03 -18.46 -25.08
C ASN A 28 -21.62 -17.04 -25.09
N LEU A 29 -20.92 -16.02 -24.58
CA LEU A 29 -21.26 -14.62 -24.91
C LEU A 29 -20.64 -14.22 -26.26
N LEU A 30 -21.50 -14.02 -27.28
CA LEU A 30 -21.14 -13.39 -28.55
C LEU A 30 -21.74 -11.97 -28.60
N PRO A 31 -20.94 -10.92 -28.89
CA PRO A 31 -19.50 -10.93 -29.20
C PRO A 31 -18.63 -11.22 -27.97
N ALA A 32 -17.42 -11.74 -28.23
CA ALA A 32 -16.45 -12.07 -27.19
C ALA A 32 -16.22 -10.88 -26.23
N PRO A 33 -16.20 -11.11 -24.91
CA PRO A 33 -16.01 -10.03 -23.95
C PRO A 33 -14.64 -9.36 -24.15
N VAL A 34 -14.63 -8.04 -24.28
CA VAL A 34 -13.38 -7.26 -24.27
C VAL A 34 -12.89 -7.22 -22.83
N ILE A 35 -11.81 -7.94 -22.54
CA ILE A 35 -11.14 -7.86 -21.25
C ILE A 35 -10.40 -6.52 -21.19
N LEU A 36 -10.93 -5.60 -20.39
CA LEU A 36 -10.21 -4.38 -20.07
C LEU A 36 -9.10 -4.74 -19.09
N PRO A 37 -7.82 -4.44 -19.39
CA PRO A 37 -6.76 -4.60 -18.42
C PRO A 37 -7.09 -3.74 -17.19
N SER A 38 -6.79 -4.26 -16.00
CA SER A 38 -6.96 -3.50 -14.78
C SER A 38 -6.21 -2.17 -14.91
N VAL A 39 -6.74 -1.09 -14.33
CA VAL A 39 -5.99 0.19 -14.21
C VAL A 39 -4.64 -0.03 -13.49
N ALA A 40 -4.49 -1.13 -12.76
CA ALA A 40 -3.24 -1.57 -12.13
C ALA A 40 -2.20 -2.17 -13.12
N GLU A 41 -2.58 -2.57 -14.33
CA GLU A 41 -1.71 -3.26 -15.29
C GLU A 41 -1.02 -2.32 -16.31
N LEU A 42 -0.52 -1.17 -15.86
CA LEU A 42 0.19 -0.17 -16.69
C LEU A 42 1.49 -0.70 -17.31
N ASP A 43 1.74 -0.46 -18.61
CA ASP A 43 3.05 -0.73 -19.22
C ASP A 43 4.13 0.19 -18.64
N LEU A 44 4.76 -0.26 -17.55
CA LEU A 44 5.80 0.48 -16.83
C LEU A 44 7.02 0.69 -17.71
N PHE A 45 7.34 -0.29 -18.57
CA PHE A 45 8.47 -0.15 -19.46
C PHE A 45 8.26 0.97 -20.46
N ARG A 46 7.09 1.04 -21.10
CA ARG A 46 6.73 2.15 -22.00
C ARG A 46 6.81 3.51 -21.29
N CYS A 47 6.30 3.59 -20.05
CA CYS A 47 6.32 4.82 -19.24
C CYS A 47 7.75 5.25 -18.87
N PHE A 48 8.60 4.30 -18.49
CA PHE A 48 9.94 4.56 -17.97
C PHE A 48 11.06 4.45 -19.00
N GLN A 49 10.75 4.14 -20.25
CA GLN A 49 11.71 3.88 -21.32
C GLN A 49 12.77 5.00 -21.46
N SER A 50 12.38 6.27 -21.28
CA SER A 50 13.28 7.43 -21.37
C SER A 50 14.08 7.71 -20.09
N VAL A 51 13.74 7.06 -18.97
CA VAL A 51 14.29 7.30 -17.63
C VAL A 51 14.85 6.03 -16.97
N LEU A 52 15.04 4.94 -17.70
CA LEU A 52 15.53 3.65 -17.17
C LEU A 52 16.81 3.79 -16.34
N VAL A 53 17.73 4.67 -16.75
CA VAL A 53 18.98 4.92 -16.03
C VAL A 53 18.81 5.62 -14.68
N HIS A 54 17.61 6.12 -14.37
CA HIS A 54 17.26 6.81 -13.13
C HIS A 54 16.14 6.10 -12.37
N ILE A 55 15.78 4.87 -12.76
CA ILE A 55 14.61 4.19 -12.20
C ILE A 55 14.71 3.98 -10.68
N GLN A 56 15.89 3.62 -10.16
CA GLN A 56 16.09 3.47 -8.70
C GLN A 56 15.95 4.80 -7.96
N LEU A 57 16.42 5.90 -8.56
CA LEU A 57 16.28 7.24 -7.96
C LEU A 57 14.80 7.65 -7.94
N LEU A 58 14.06 7.42 -9.03
CA LEU A 58 12.63 7.69 -9.08
C LEU A 58 11.86 6.83 -8.06
N TRP A 59 12.16 5.53 -7.98
CA TRP A 59 11.60 4.64 -6.95
C TRP A 59 11.86 5.19 -5.54
N GLU A 60 13.08 5.67 -5.26
CA GLU A 60 13.42 6.23 -3.95
C GLU A 60 12.67 7.54 -3.64
N LEU A 61 12.53 8.45 -4.62
CA LEU A 61 11.72 9.66 -4.47
C LEU A 61 10.25 9.31 -4.17
N VAL A 62 9.69 8.34 -4.89
CA VAL A 62 8.31 7.90 -4.69
C VAL A 62 8.17 7.22 -3.32
N LEU A 63 9.10 6.34 -2.93
CA LEU A 63 9.12 5.66 -1.63
C LEU A 63 9.10 6.66 -0.47
N LEU A 64 9.89 7.72 -0.58
CA LEU A 64 10.00 8.76 0.43
C LEU A 64 8.87 9.80 0.40
N GLY A 65 7.94 9.70 -0.56
CA GLY A 65 6.85 10.66 -0.71
C GLY A 65 7.34 12.06 -1.09
N GLU A 66 8.44 12.14 -1.82
CA GLU A 66 9.02 13.42 -2.23
C GLU A 66 8.14 14.11 -3.30
N PRO A 67 7.91 15.43 -3.22
CA PRO A 67 7.11 16.16 -4.20
C PRO A 67 7.73 16.12 -5.60
N LEU A 68 7.04 15.54 -6.58
CA LEU A 68 7.57 15.32 -7.92
C LEU A 68 6.58 15.77 -9.00
N VAL A 69 7.02 16.71 -9.84
CA VAL A 69 6.25 17.18 -10.99
C VAL A 69 6.65 16.39 -12.24
N VAL A 70 5.69 15.79 -12.93
CA VAL A 70 5.87 15.16 -14.24
C VAL A 70 5.35 16.11 -15.32
N VAL A 71 6.25 16.65 -16.13
CA VAL A 71 5.92 17.51 -17.28
C VAL A 71 6.01 16.66 -18.55
N ALA A 72 4.85 16.35 -19.15
CA ALA A 72 4.73 15.48 -20.31
C ALA A 72 4.21 16.23 -21.56
N PRO A 73 4.44 15.72 -22.78
CA PRO A 73 3.92 16.33 -24.01
C PRO A 73 2.40 16.21 -24.17
N SER A 74 1.75 15.26 -23.50
CA SER A 74 0.30 15.03 -23.61
C SER A 74 -0.34 14.63 -22.26
N PRO A 75 -1.65 14.90 -22.06
CA PRO A 75 -2.35 14.53 -20.83
C PRO A 75 -2.35 13.02 -20.59
N ALA A 76 -2.42 12.23 -21.66
CA ALA A 76 -2.33 10.78 -21.62
C ALA A 76 -0.98 10.32 -21.06
N MET A 77 0.15 10.83 -21.61
CA MET A 77 1.47 10.46 -21.12
C MET A 77 1.72 10.94 -19.69
N SER A 78 1.25 12.15 -19.35
CA SER A 78 1.28 12.65 -17.97
C SER A 78 0.63 11.65 -17.02
N SER A 79 -0.59 11.24 -17.35
CA SER A 79 -1.40 10.35 -16.52
C SER A 79 -0.76 8.97 -16.37
N GLU A 80 -0.35 8.37 -17.49
CA GLU A 80 0.31 7.05 -17.52
C GLU A 80 1.58 7.05 -16.64
N VAL A 81 2.44 8.07 -16.75
CA VAL A 81 3.69 8.11 -15.97
C VAL A 81 3.45 8.35 -14.48
N VAL A 82 2.52 9.25 -14.10
CA VAL A 82 2.20 9.48 -12.68
C VAL A 82 1.65 8.22 -12.04
N LEU A 83 0.73 7.54 -12.72
CA LEU A 83 0.18 6.26 -12.24
C LEU A 83 1.27 5.17 -12.20
N ALA A 84 2.16 5.11 -13.20
CA ALA A 84 3.28 4.18 -13.23
C ALA A 84 4.24 4.40 -12.05
N LEU A 85 4.54 5.66 -11.70
CA LEU A 85 5.33 6.03 -10.53
C LEU A 85 4.65 5.57 -9.24
N ALA A 86 3.36 5.85 -9.04
CA ALA A 86 2.65 5.39 -7.85
C ALA A 86 2.64 3.86 -7.74
N SER A 87 2.46 3.16 -8.87
CA SER A 87 2.42 1.69 -8.92
C SER A 87 3.78 1.01 -8.73
N CYS A 88 4.90 1.73 -8.90
CA CYS A 88 6.23 1.13 -8.82
C CYS A 88 6.64 0.69 -7.41
N LEU A 89 5.87 1.07 -6.38
CA LEU A 89 6.07 0.64 -5.01
C LEU A 89 5.37 -0.69 -4.68
N ALA A 90 4.61 -1.30 -5.60
CA ALA A 90 3.96 -2.58 -5.30
C ALA A 90 4.98 -3.61 -4.74
N PRO A 91 4.65 -4.30 -3.63
CA PRO A 91 3.34 -4.41 -2.99
C PRO A 91 3.07 -3.34 -1.90
N LEU A 92 4.03 -2.45 -1.63
CA LEU A 92 3.83 -1.33 -0.71
C LEU A 92 2.85 -0.33 -1.34
N LYS A 93 1.74 -0.06 -0.64
CA LYS A 93 0.75 0.91 -1.10
C LYS A 93 1.33 2.33 -1.05
N TYR A 94 1.30 3.05 -2.16
CA TYR A 94 1.55 4.49 -2.18
C TYR A 94 0.44 5.21 -1.40
N CYS A 95 0.82 5.99 -0.38
CA CYS A 95 -0.11 6.64 0.55
C CYS A 95 -0.07 8.17 0.48
N CYS A 96 0.68 8.73 -0.47
CA CYS A 96 0.63 10.16 -0.75
C CYS A 96 -0.39 10.46 -1.85
N ASP A 97 -0.68 11.74 -2.05
CA ASP A 97 -1.56 12.18 -3.13
C ASP A 97 -0.87 12.03 -4.49
N PHE A 98 -1.67 11.84 -5.53
CA PHE A 98 -1.21 11.94 -6.91
C PHE A 98 -2.31 12.52 -7.80
N ARG A 99 -1.91 13.34 -8.76
CA ARG A 99 -2.77 13.98 -9.75
C ARG A 99 -2.24 13.58 -11.13
N PRO A 100 -2.81 12.54 -11.76
CA PRO A 100 -2.32 12.04 -13.06
C PRO A 100 -2.26 13.13 -14.13
N TYR A 101 -3.24 14.03 -14.10
CA TYR A 101 -3.25 15.24 -14.91
C TYR A 101 -3.87 16.40 -14.13
N PHE A 102 -3.14 17.51 -14.07
CA PHE A 102 -3.49 18.72 -13.35
C PHE A 102 -3.45 19.93 -14.27
N THR A 103 -4.41 20.82 -14.08
CA THR A 103 -4.71 21.95 -14.94
C THR A 103 -4.79 23.24 -14.13
N ILE A 104 -4.84 24.37 -14.85
CA ILE A 104 -5.00 25.69 -14.22
C ILE A 104 -6.41 25.93 -13.69
N HIS A 105 -7.37 25.06 -14.04
CA HIS A 105 -8.77 25.18 -13.68
C HIS A 105 -9.13 24.35 -12.44
N ASP A 106 -8.21 23.52 -11.95
CA ASP A 106 -8.39 22.79 -10.70
C ASP A 106 -8.46 23.75 -9.51
N SER A 107 -9.37 23.48 -8.58
CA SER A 107 -9.61 24.29 -7.38
C SER A 107 -8.35 24.51 -6.54
N GLU A 108 -7.46 23.51 -6.52
CA GLU A 108 -6.22 23.46 -5.74
C GLU A 108 -5.04 24.15 -6.45
N PHE A 109 -5.25 24.73 -7.64
CA PHE A 109 -4.19 25.41 -8.40
C PHE A 109 -3.43 26.45 -7.58
N ARG A 110 -4.13 27.26 -6.78
CA ARG A 110 -3.49 28.27 -5.93
C ARG A 110 -2.65 27.66 -4.81
N GLU A 111 -3.04 26.51 -4.31
CA GLU A 111 -2.34 25.81 -3.24
C GLU A 111 -1.03 25.20 -3.75
N TYR A 112 -1.06 24.46 -4.87
CA TYR A 112 0.14 23.83 -5.42
C TYR A 112 1.15 24.81 -6.04
N THR A 113 0.72 26.03 -6.34
CA THR A 113 1.57 27.05 -6.98
C THR A 113 2.10 28.09 -6.00
N THR A 114 1.66 28.06 -4.73
CA THR A 114 2.11 28.98 -3.70
C THR A 114 3.59 28.78 -3.37
N ARG A 115 4.29 29.87 -3.05
CA ARG A 115 5.68 29.82 -2.55
C ARG A 115 5.77 30.07 -1.04
N ARG A 116 4.63 30.28 -0.38
CA ARG A 116 4.58 30.57 1.06
C ARG A 116 4.84 29.33 1.92
N GLN A 117 4.45 28.17 1.41
CA GLN A 117 4.63 26.87 2.06
C GLN A 117 5.46 25.97 1.13
N GLY A 118 6.08 24.95 1.70
CA GLY A 118 6.75 23.93 0.91
C GLY A 118 5.73 23.12 0.09
N PRO A 119 6.14 22.54 -1.05
CA PRO A 119 5.25 21.71 -1.85
C PRO A 119 4.80 20.47 -1.05
N PRO A 120 3.52 20.07 -1.13
CA PRO A 120 3.03 18.88 -0.45
C PRO A 120 3.61 17.60 -1.06
N SER A 121 3.58 16.50 -0.32
CA SER A 121 3.92 15.17 -0.84
C SER A 121 2.90 14.71 -1.89
N VAL A 122 3.18 15.03 -3.16
CA VAL A 122 2.30 14.72 -4.29
C VAL A 122 3.08 14.40 -5.55
N LEU A 123 2.59 13.43 -6.33
CA LEU A 123 2.98 13.27 -7.74
C LEU A 123 2.05 14.11 -8.61
N LEU A 124 2.59 15.13 -9.28
CA LEU A 124 1.80 16.12 -10.03
C LEU A 124 2.09 16.02 -11.53
N GLY A 125 1.14 15.50 -12.30
CA GLY A 125 1.23 15.41 -13.74
C GLY A 125 0.70 16.65 -14.44
N VAL A 126 1.48 17.24 -15.34
CA VAL A 126 1.11 18.44 -16.12
C VAL A 126 1.66 18.35 -17.54
N THR A 127 1.13 19.16 -18.46
CA THR A 127 1.62 19.22 -19.84
C THR A 127 2.18 20.57 -20.26
N ASN A 128 1.61 21.65 -19.72
CA ASN A 128 1.85 22.99 -20.22
C ASN A 128 3.22 23.53 -19.73
N PRO A 129 4.10 24.06 -20.62
CA PRO A 129 5.31 24.78 -20.23
C PRO A 129 5.10 25.90 -19.21
N PHE A 130 3.90 26.48 -19.13
CA PHE A 130 3.50 27.39 -18.06
C PHE A 130 3.79 26.82 -16.66
N PHE A 131 3.48 25.54 -16.41
CA PHE A 131 3.74 24.90 -15.12
C PHE A 131 5.23 24.82 -14.78
N ILE A 132 6.12 24.77 -15.79
CA ILE A 132 7.58 24.84 -15.55
C ILE A 132 7.93 26.16 -14.87
N LYS A 133 7.33 27.27 -15.31
CA LYS A 133 7.55 28.60 -14.69
C LYS A 133 7.03 28.64 -13.26
N VAL A 134 5.82 28.17 -13.07
CA VAL A 134 5.11 28.32 -11.81
C VAL A 134 5.69 27.39 -10.74
N LEU A 135 5.98 26.15 -11.12
CA LEU A 135 6.48 25.09 -10.25
C LEU A 135 8.02 24.99 -10.24
N GLN A 136 8.76 25.93 -10.83
CA GLN A 136 10.24 25.90 -10.88
C GLN A 136 10.94 25.78 -9.50
N HIS A 137 10.21 26.14 -8.44
CA HIS A 137 10.68 26.11 -7.05
C HIS A 137 10.52 24.72 -6.41
N TRP A 138 9.83 23.79 -7.07
CA TRP A 138 9.66 22.42 -6.60
C TRP A 138 10.98 21.65 -6.67
N PRO A 139 11.21 20.71 -5.73
CA PRO A 139 12.51 20.06 -5.57
C PRO A 139 12.84 19.10 -6.72
N HIS A 140 11.82 18.43 -7.27
CA HIS A 140 11.98 17.40 -8.29
C HIS A 140 11.04 17.64 -9.47
N ILE A 141 11.60 17.76 -10.67
CA ILE A 141 10.83 17.93 -11.91
C ILE A 141 11.34 16.92 -12.93
N LEU A 142 10.47 16.00 -13.34
CA LEU A 142 10.70 15.07 -14.43
C LEU A 142 10.06 15.62 -15.70
N ARG A 143 10.88 16.00 -16.68
CA ARG A 143 10.40 16.45 -17.98
C ARG A 143 10.64 15.41 -19.05
N LEU A 144 9.54 14.97 -19.64
CA LEU A 144 9.48 14.00 -20.71
C LEU A 144 9.38 14.69 -22.07
N GLY A 145 9.77 13.96 -23.11
CA GLY A 145 9.58 14.36 -24.50
C GLY A 145 8.65 13.39 -25.19
N GLU A 146 8.37 13.62 -26.47
CA GLU A 146 7.57 12.69 -27.28
C GLU A 146 8.21 11.31 -27.30
N LEU A 147 7.37 10.29 -27.12
CA LEU A 147 7.76 8.90 -27.23
C LEU A 147 7.98 8.60 -28.72
N ARG A 148 9.22 8.28 -29.12
CA ARG A 148 9.50 7.88 -30.50
C ARG A 148 8.97 6.47 -30.75
N MET A 149 8.46 6.26 -31.98
CA MET A 149 8.02 4.95 -32.46
C MET A 149 9.17 3.93 -32.49
N ALA A 150 8.80 2.65 -32.44
CA ALA A 150 9.70 1.50 -32.33
C ALA A 150 10.83 1.52 -33.38
N GLY A 151 12.09 1.38 -32.91
CA GLY A 151 13.28 1.23 -33.76
C GLY A 151 14.46 2.09 -33.34
N ASP A 152 14.21 3.32 -32.87
CA ASP A 152 15.25 4.22 -32.36
C ASP A 152 15.56 3.93 -30.88
N LEU A 153 16.85 3.91 -30.51
CA LEU A 153 17.26 3.87 -29.11
C LEU A 153 16.72 5.12 -28.38
N PRO A 154 15.87 4.95 -27.35
CA PRO A 154 15.34 6.09 -26.60
C PRO A 154 16.48 6.83 -25.92
N LYS A 155 16.61 8.12 -26.24
CA LYS A 155 17.60 8.99 -25.60
C LYS A 155 17.28 9.07 -24.11
N GLN A 156 18.17 8.48 -23.31
CA GLN A 156 18.05 8.52 -21.86
C GLN A 156 18.14 9.96 -21.36
N VAL A 157 17.18 10.34 -20.51
CA VAL A 157 17.09 11.66 -19.93
C VAL A 157 18.32 11.96 -19.07
N LYS A 158 18.83 13.20 -19.13
CA LYS A 158 19.99 13.63 -18.32
C LYS A 158 19.54 14.11 -16.95
N LEU A 159 20.35 13.83 -15.92
CA LEU A 159 20.20 14.40 -14.59
C LEU A 159 20.74 15.84 -14.60
N LYS A 160 19.97 16.79 -14.05
CA LYS A 160 20.31 18.21 -14.00
C LYS A 160 19.98 18.78 -12.62
N LYS A 161 20.69 19.83 -12.21
CA LYS A 161 20.34 20.59 -10.99
C LYS A 161 19.08 21.43 -11.23
N PRO A 162 18.20 21.62 -10.22
CA PRO A 162 16.99 22.45 -10.36
C PRO A 162 17.30 23.87 -10.81
N ALA A 163 18.39 24.48 -10.31
CA ALA A 163 18.83 25.82 -10.72
C ALA A 163 19.15 25.98 -12.22
N LYS A 164 19.34 24.87 -12.96
CA LYS A 164 19.56 24.90 -14.42
C LYS A 164 18.27 24.89 -15.22
N LEU A 165 17.11 24.73 -14.56
CA LEU A 165 15.82 24.75 -15.22
C LEU A 165 15.47 26.18 -15.63
N LYS A 166 15.52 26.45 -16.93
CA LYS A 166 15.06 27.73 -17.49
C LYS A 166 13.58 27.63 -17.83
N THR A 167 12.84 28.72 -17.61
CA THR A 167 11.40 28.84 -17.86
C THR A 167 10.96 28.42 -19.26
N LEU A 168 11.83 28.61 -20.26
CA LEU A 168 11.61 28.33 -21.67
C LEU A 168 12.47 27.17 -22.20
N ASP A 169 13.18 26.43 -21.34
CA ASP A 169 13.98 25.30 -21.84
C ASP A 169 13.03 24.34 -22.60
N THR A 170 13.50 23.78 -23.71
CA THR A 170 13.00 22.61 -24.45
C THR A 170 13.13 21.27 -23.75
N LYS A 171 14.21 21.19 -22.97
CA LYS A 171 14.98 19.96 -22.89
C LYS A 171 14.41 19.01 -21.84
N THR A 172 14.18 17.78 -22.29
CA THR A 172 13.93 16.64 -21.41
C THR A 172 15.04 16.51 -20.37
N GLY A 173 14.67 16.11 -19.17
CA GLY A 173 15.55 16.23 -18.00
C GLY A 173 14.88 15.74 -16.73
N LEU A 174 15.65 15.09 -15.86
CA LEU A 174 15.28 14.94 -14.45
C LEU A 174 16.04 16.03 -13.68
N TYR A 175 15.30 17.00 -13.16
CA TYR A 175 15.83 18.15 -12.44
C TYR A 175 15.67 17.90 -10.94
N THR A 176 16.77 17.60 -10.25
CA THR A 176 16.78 17.33 -8.82
C THR A 176 18.18 17.55 -8.24
N SER A 177 18.25 17.99 -6.99
CA SER A 177 19.48 18.01 -6.18
C SER A 177 19.62 16.77 -5.29
N TYR A 178 18.64 15.88 -5.34
CA TYR A 178 18.59 14.66 -4.54
C TYR A 178 19.74 13.72 -4.90
N LYS A 179 20.32 13.12 -3.87
CA LYS A 179 21.32 12.06 -3.99
C LYS A 179 20.68 10.79 -3.47
N ALA A 180 20.51 9.81 -4.36
CA ALA A 180 19.96 8.52 -3.98
C ALA A 180 20.87 7.83 -2.95
N PHE A 181 20.24 7.23 -1.94
CA PHE A 181 20.91 6.39 -0.95
C PHE A 181 21.37 5.07 -1.58
N LEU A 182 20.59 4.54 -2.52
CA LEU A 182 20.90 3.30 -3.21
C LEU A 182 21.68 3.52 -4.52
N HIS A 183 22.60 2.60 -4.80
CA HIS A 183 23.34 2.60 -6.05
C HIS A 183 22.47 2.12 -7.21
N LYS A 184 22.78 2.63 -8.41
CA LYS A 184 22.11 2.19 -9.64
C LYS A 184 22.43 0.73 -9.94
N ASP A 185 21.40 -0.02 -10.33
CA ASP A 185 21.60 -1.37 -10.86
C ASP A 185 22.13 -1.31 -12.29
N LYS A 186 23.45 -1.30 -12.43
CA LYS A 186 24.11 -1.30 -13.74
C LYS A 186 23.77 -2.56 -14.56
N THR A 187 23.44 -3.68 -13.92
CA THR A 187 23.16 -4.94 -14.60
C THR A 187 21.75 -4.95 -15.20
N LEU A 188 20.75 -4.52 -14.42
CA LEU A 188 19.38 -4.32 -14.90
C LEU A 188 19.33 -3.29 -16.02
N ILE A 189 19.95 -2.12 -15.83
CA ILE A 189 19.98 -1.05 -16.85
C ILE A 189 20.59 -1.57 -18.15
N LYS A 190 21.74 -2.26 -18.09
CA LYS A 190 22.36 -2.86 -19.29
C LYS A 190 21.45 -3.90 -19.95
N THR A 191 20.74 -4.70 -19.15
CA THR A 191 19.85 -5.76 -19.67
C THR A 191 18.62 -5.20 -20.37
N LEU A 192 18.01 -4.14 -19.82
CA LEU A 192 16.88 -3.45 -20.43
C LEU A 192 17.30 -2.72 -21.71
N LEU A 193 18.42 -1.98 -21.67
CA LEU A 193 18.93 -1.27 -22.85
C LEU A 193 19.34 -2.23 -23.98
N LYS A 194 20.01 -3.35 -23.66
CA LYS A 194 20.29 -4.41 -24.64
C LYS A 194 19.01 -5.05 -25.18
N GLY A 195 17.97 -5.18 -24.36
CA GLY A 195 16.66 -5.66 -24.80
C GLY A 195 16.05 -4.76 -25.87
N ILE A 196 16.18 -3.44 -25.74
CA ILE A 196 15.74 -2.47 -26.77
C ILE A 196 16.53 -2.67 -28.06
N GLN A 197 17.86 -2.77 -27.96
CA GLN A 197 18.73 -2.99 -29.13
C GLN A 197 18.40 -4.29 -29.89
N LYS A 198 18.05 -5.33 -29.14
CA LYS A 198 17.67 -6.63 -29.69
C LYS A 198 16.19 -6.75 -30.08
N GLN A 199 15.43 -5.65 -30.04
CA GLN A 199 13.99 -5.62 -30.30
C GLN A 199 13.20 -6.67 -29.50
N ARG A 200 13.57 -6.87 -28.23
CA ARG A 200 12.79 -7.71 -27.32
C ARG A 200 11.36 -7.14 -27.20
N PRO A 201 10.31 -7.98 -27.23
CA PRO A 201 8.93 -7.53 -27.04
C PRO A 201 8.76 -6.64 -25.80
N SER A 202 7.89 -5.62 -25.89
CA SER A 202 7.66 -4.65 -24.81
C SER A 202 7.15 -5.35 -23.55
N GLU A 203 6.31 -6.36 -23.71
CA GLU A 203 5.71 -7.16 -22.65
C GLU A 203 6.77 -7.87 -21.82
N ALA A 204 7.80 -8.42 -22.47
CA ALA A 204 8.91 -9.09 -21.80
C ALA A 204 9.81 -8.08 -21.06
N GLN A 205 10.02 -6.89 -21.63
CA GLN A 205 10.76 -5.81 -20.96
C GLN A 205 10.01 -5.26 -19.75
N ASN A 206 8.69 -5.11 -19.88
CA ASN A 206 7.78 -4.68 -18.83
C ASN A 206 7.69 -5.69 -17.69
N ALA A 207 7.58 -6.98 -17.99
CA ALA A 207 7.61 -8.05 -17.00
C ALA A 207 8.93 -8.07 -16.23
N LEU A 208 10.07 -7.92 -16.92
CA LEU A 208 11.38 -7.82 -16.28
C LEU A 208 11.47 -6.62 -15.35
N LEU A 209 11.03 -5.43 -15.80
CA LEU A 209 11.07 -4.21 -15.01
C LEU A 209 10.18 -4.29 -13.77
N ARG A 210 8.94 -4.77 -13.93
CA ARG A 210 8.00 -5.00 -12.83
C ARG A 210 8.55 -5.94 -11.78
N ARG A 211 9.09 -7.09 -12.20
CA ARG A 211 9.68 -8.06 -11.27
C ARG A 211 10.79 -7.44 -10.44
N GLN A 212 11.63 -6.61 -11.04
CA GLN A 212 12.77 -6.01 -10.34
C GLN A 212 12.35 -4.90 -9.37
N LEU A 213 11.33 -4.11 -9.71
CA LEU A 213 10.74 -3.13 -8.79
C LEU A 213 10.00 -3.81 -7.63
N LEU A 214 9.31 -4.92 -7.91
CA LEU A 214 8.65 -5.76 -6.92
C LEU A 214 9.67 -6.34 -5.93
N GLU A 215 10.71 -7.01 -6.44
CA GLU A 215 11.79 -7.60 -5.64
C GLU A 215 12.48 -6.53 -4.78
N LEU A 216 12.78 -5.36 -5.36
CA LEU A 216 13.37 -4.24 -4.62
C LEU A 216 12.47 -3.77 -3.46
N THR A 217 11.17 -3.59 -3.72
CA THR A 217 10.25 -3.12 -2.68
C THR A 217 10.00 -4.18 -1.61
N GLN A 218 9.91 -5.46 -1.99
CA GLN A 218 9.83 -6.57 -1.04
C GLN A 218 11.07 -6.63 -0.15
N SER A 219 12.28 -6.57 -0.73
CA SER A 219 13.52 -6.56 0.05
C SER A 219 13.58 -5.39 1.05
N PHE A 220 13.02 -4.23 0.69
CA PHE A 220 12.91 -3.09 1.59
C PHE A 220 11.87 -3.31 2.71
N ILE A 221 10.76 -3.99 2.44
CA ILE A 221 9.65 -4.14 3.40
C ILE A 221 9.80 -5.36 4.32
N ILE A 222 10.42 -6.45 3.87
CA ILE A 222 10.56 -7.70 4.64
C ILE A 222 11.15 -7.48 6.05
N PRO A 223 12.22 -6.70 6.26
CA PRO A 223 12.75 -6.46 7.59
C PRO A 223 11.75 -5.73 8.51
N LEU A 224 11.01 -4.75 7.96
CA LEU A 224 9.98 -4.02 8.70
C LEU A 224 8.84 -4.95 9.13
N GLU A 225 8.41 -5.85 8.25
CA GLU A 225 7.37 -6.82 8.55
C GLU A 225 7.80 -7.83 9.62
N HIS A 226 9.05 -8.32 9.54
CA HIS A 226 9.62 -9.19 10.56
C HIS A 226 9.69 -8.50 11.93
N TYR A 227 10.18 -7.26 11.96
CA TYR A 227 10.23 -6.49 13.20
C TYR A 227 8.82 -6.24 13.76
N MET A 228 7.86 -5.83 12.94
CA MET A 228 6.46 -5.69 13.35
C MET A 228 5.88 -7.00 13.91
N ALA A 229 6.14 -8.13 13.25
CA ALA A 229 5.70 -9.44 13.75
C ALA A 229 6.30 -9.76 15.13
N SER A 230 7.55 -9.39 15.38
CA SER A 230 8.19 -9.56 16.68
C SER A 230 7.49 -8.76 17.81
N LEU A 231 6.80 -7.66 17.49
CA LEU A 231 6.07 -6.86 18.48
C LEU A 231 4.76 -7.52 18.96
N MET A 232 4.29 -8.57 18.28
CA MET A 232 3.12 -9.33 18.72
C MET A 232 3.35 -9.99 20.09
N PRO A 233 2.35 -10.00 20.97
CA PRO A 233 2.38 -10.84 22.18
C PRO A 233 2.46 -12.33 21.83
N LEU A 234 3.06 -13.12 22.73
CA LEU A 234 3.08 -14.57 22.59
C LEU A 234 1.67 -15.13 22.79
N GLN A 235 1.26 -16.10 21.96
CA GLN A 235 -0.08 -16.70 22.05
C GLN A 235 -0.41 -17.22 23.45
N ARG A 236 0.55 -17.87 24.14
CA ARG A 236 0.39 -18.36 25.52
C ARG A 236 0.04 -17.28 26.56
N THR A 237 0.24 -16.00 26.25
CA THR A 237 -0.09 -14.88 27.15
C THR A 237 -1.49 -14.32 26.92
N ILE A 238 -2.14 -14.74 25.83
CA ILE A 238 -3.53 -14.39 25.52
C ILE A 238 -4.42 -15.32 26.33
N THR A 239 -5.14 -14.75 27.30
CA THR A 239 -6.05 -15.53 28.16
C THR A 239 -7.51 -15.18 27.85
N PRO A 240 -8.46 -16.12 28.03
CA PRO A 240 -9.86 -15.96 27.64
C PRO A 240 -10.58 -14.84 28.39
N TRP A 241 -10.42 -14.81 29.71
CA TRP A 241 -11.24 -13.99 30.62
C TRP A 241 -10.55 -12.70 31.09
N LYS A 242 -9.44 -12.32 30.44
CA LYS A 242 -8.70 -11.08 30.73
C LYS A 242 -8.53 -10.26 29.47
N THR A 243 -8.23 -8.97 29.64
CA THR A 243 -7.92 -8.09 28.52
C THR A 243 -6.70 -8.63 27.74
N PRO A 244 -6.76 -8.69 26.39
CA PRO A 244 -5.62 -9.10 25.58
C PRO A 244 -4.37 -8.25 25.88
N PRO A 245 -3.18 -8.86 25.88
CA PRO A 245 -1.92 -8.13 26.03
C PRO A 245 -1.75 -7.11 24.91
N ARG A 246 -1.18 -5.95 25.22
CA ARG A 246 -0.95 -4.89 24.23
C ARG A 246 0.19 -5.27 23.28
N ILE A 247 0.05 -4.91 22.00
CA ILE A 247 1.13 -4.96 21.03
C ILE A 247 2.25 -4.02 21.51
N ARG A 248 3.50 -4.49 21.45
CA ARG A 248 4.65 -3.68 21.87
C ARG A 248 4.82 -2.47 20.93
N PRO A 249 5.22 -1.29 21.46
CA PRO A 249 5.44 -0.12 20.63
C PRO A 249 6.61 -0.34 19.65
N PHE A 250 6.52 0.30 18.49
CA PHE A 250 7.58 0.29 17.49
C PHE A 250 8.68 1.29 17.86
N HIS A 251 9.91 0.82 18.00
CA HIS A 251 11.07 1.66 18.29
C HIS A 251 12.03 1.71 17.08
N GLN A 252 12.24 2.91 16.54
CA GLN A 252 13.05 3.10 15.32
C GLN A 252 14.50 2.63 15.51
N GLU A 253 15.13 2.97 16.64
CA GLU A 253 16.53 2.62 16.88
C GLU A 253 16.75 1.11 17.05
N ASP A 254 15.80 0.41 17.68
CA ASP A 254 15.87 -1.04 17.84
C ASP A 254 15.72 -1.74 16.48
N PHE A 255 14.79 -1.27 15.65
CA PHE A 255 14.67 -1.73 14.27
C PHE A 255 15.96 -1.51 13.48
N LEU A 256 16.51 -0.29 13.53
CA LEU A 256 17.73 0.06 12.80
C LEU A 256 18.92 -0.80 13.23
N ARG A 257 19.03 -1.17 14.51
CA ARG A 257 20.04 -2.11 15.01
C ARG A 257 19.85 -3.51 14.45
N SER A 258 18.60 -3.98 14.33
CA SER A 258 18.30 -5.31 13.76
C SER A 258 18.66 -5.45 12.27
N LEU A 259 18.84 -4.34 11.55
CA LEU A 259 19.19 -4.35 10.12
C LEU A 259 20.60 -4.89 9.85
N GLU A 260 21.50 -4.88 10.83
CA GLU A 260 22.83 -5.47 10.65
C GLU A 260 22.74 -6.98 10.40
N GLU A 261 21.83 -7.65 11.11
CA GLU A 261 21.63 -9.10 11.06
C GLU A 261 20.52 -9.52 10.08
N ALA A 262 19.45 -8.73 9.96
CA ALA A 262 18.23 -9.08 9.23
C ALA A 262 17.81 -8.03 8.17
N GLY A 263 18.78 -7.29 7.61
CA GLY A 263 18.50 -6.20 6.68
C GLY A 263 18.26 -6.62 5.21
N PRO A 264 17.90 -5.65 4.34
CA PRO A 264 17.63 -5.88 2.91
C PRO A 264 18.77 -6.54 2.14
N GLN A 265 20.01 -6.41 2.62
CA GLN A 265 21.20 -7.02 2.02
C GLN A 265 21.11 -8.55 1.90
N LEU A 266 20.23 -9.20 2.67
CA LEU A 266 20.00 -10.65 2.58
C LEU A 266 19.18 -11.07 1.35
N THR A 267 18.36 -10.17 0.82
CA THR A 267 17.42 -10.46 -0.29
C THR A 267 17.65 -9.58 -1.51
N CYS A 268 18.40 -8.48 -1.38
CA CYS A 268 18.69 -7.53 -2.44
C CYS A 268 20.20 -7.44 -2.72
N VAL A 269 20.56 -7.49 -4.00
CA VAL A 269 21.95 -7.31 -4.46
C VAL A 269 22.39 -5.84 -4.52
N LEU A 270 21.46 -4.89 -4.33
CA LEU A 270 21.77 -3.47 -4.40
C LEU A 270 22.54 -3.01 -3.16
N LYS A 271 23.60 -2.26 -3.44
CA LYS A 271 24.43 -1.61 -2.43
C LYS A 271 23.98 -0.17 -2.24
N GLY A 272 24.23 0.38 -1.06
CA GLY A 272 23.90 1.76 -0.72
C GLY A 272 23.71 1.94 0.77
N ASP A 273 23.26 3.13 1.17
CA ASP A 273 22.98 3.46 2.56
C ASP A 273 21.52 3.15 2.90
N TRP A 274 21.23 1.86 3.11
CA TRP A 274 19.90 1.39 3.53
C TRP A 274 19.46 2.01 4.84
N LEU A 275 20.39 2.22 5.77
CA LEU A 275 20.12 2.76 7.10
C LEU A 275 19.59 4.20 7.01
N ALA A 276 20.25 5.06 6.22
CA ALA A 276 19.77 6.41 5.99
C ALA A 276 18.45 6.44 5.22
N LEU A 277 18.25 5.51 4.27
CA LEU A 277 16.98 5.37 3.56
C LEU A 277 15.82 5.08 4.52
N TYR A 278 15.96 4.12 5.44
CA TYR A 278 14.92 3.85 6.45
C TYR A 278 14.67 5.04 7.37
N ARG A 279 15.72 5.71 7.85
CA ARG A 279 15.56 6.93 8.68
C ARG A 279 14.77 8.02 7.96
N ARG A 280 14.95 8.15 6.65
CA ARG A 280 14.17 9.10 5.84
C ARG A 280 12.76 8.60 5.60
N PHE A 281 12.57 7.31 5.35
CA PHE A 281 11.27 6.67 5.14
C PHE A 281 10.35 6.80 6.36
N PHE A 282 10.87 6.68 7.59
CA PHE A 282 10.08 6.87 8.81
C PHE A 282 9.45 8.25 8.97
N LYS A 283 9.93 9.24 8.20
CA LYS A 283 9.39 10.60 8.17
C LYS A 283 8.43 10.82 7.00
N SER A 284 8.19 9.80 6.18
CA SER A 284 7.37 9.89 4.97
C SER A 284 5.89 9.54 5.23
N PRO A 285 4.96 10.07 4.43
CA PRO A 285 3.55 9.66 4.50
C PRO A 285 3.32 8.18 4.13
N ASN A 286 4.19 7.60 3.30
CA ASN A 286 4.12 6.18 2.94
C ASN A 286 4.36 5.27 4.15
N PHE A 287 5.35 5.59 5.00
CA PHE A 287 5.55 4.85 6.24
C PHE A 287 4.34 4.99 7.17
N ASP A 288 3.83 6.21 7.33
CA ASP A 288 2.70 6.48 8.22
C ASP A 288 1.43 5.71 7.78
N GLY A 289 1.13 5.70 6.48
CA GLY A 289 0.06 4.90 5.90
C GLY A 289 0.26 3.39 6.08
N TRP A 290 1.46 2.89 5.74
CA TRP A 290 1.82 1.47 5.92
C TRP A 290 1.74 1.04 7.40
N PHE A 291 2.29 1.85 8.31
CA PHE A 291 2.35 1.54 9.74
C PHE A 291 0.95 1.47 10.34
N ARG A 292 0.07 2.45 10.04
CA ARG A 292 -1.33 2.42 10.49
C ARG A 292 -2.07 1.20 9.99
N GLN A 293 -1.90 0.86 8.71
CA GLN A 293 -2.52 -0.32 8.12
C GLN A 293 -2.01 -1.59 8.80
N ARG A 294 -0.69 -1.73 8.94
CA ARG A 294 -0.08 -2.92 9.54
C ARG A 294 -0.44 -3.08 11.02
N HIS A 295 -0.45 -2.00 11.77
CA HIS A 295 -0.87 -2.01 13.17
C HIS A 295 -2.36 -2.36 13.32
N ARG A 296 -3.22 -1.93 12.39
CA ARG A 296 -4.63 -2.34 12.34
C ARG A 296 -4.76 -3.85 12.13
N GLU A 297 -4.06 -4.40 11.14
CA GLU A 297 -4.04 -5.85 10.87
C GLU A 297 -3.56 -6.66 12.07
N MET A 298 -2.51 -6.20 12.75
CA MET A 298 -2.00 -6.85 13.96
C MET A 298 -3.01 -6.81 15.11
N ARG A 299 -3.71 -5.69 15.31
CA ARG A 299 -4.80 -5.60 16.31
C ARG A 299 -5.94 -6.56 15.98
N HIS A 300 -6.38 -6.60 14.73
CA HIS A 300 -7.42 -7.53 14.30
C HIS A 300 -6.99 -8.99 14.50
N LYS A 301 -5.72 -9.32 14.21
CA LYS A 301 -5.16 -10.66 14.47
C LYS A 301 -5.14 -11.00 15.96
N LEU A 302 -4.76 -10.05 16.81
CA LEU A 302 -4.77 -10.24 18.26
C LEU A 302 -6.19 -10.44 18.81
N GLU A 303 -7.17 -9.67 18.32
CA GLU A 303 -8.58 -9.82 18.67
C GLU A 303 -9.12 -11.20 18.23
N ALA A 304 -8.76 -11.65 17.03
CA ALA A 304 -9.12 -12.99 16.55
C ALA A 304 -8.52 -14.11 17.41
N LEU A 305 -7.22 -14.03 17.75
CA LEU A 305 -6.57 -15.01 18.64
C LEU A 305 -7.19 -15.05 20.04
N HIS A 306 -7.67 -13.92 20.54
CA HIS A 306 -8.35 -13.87 21.82
C HIS A 306 -9.77 -14.48 21.75
N LEU A 307 -10.50 -14.30 20.64
CA LEU A 307 -11.75 -15.02 20.40
C LEU A 307 -11.53 -16.54 20.32
N GLU A 308 -10.44 -16.97 19.68
CA GLU A 308 -10.04 -18.39 19.66
C GLU A 308 -9.80 -18.91 21.09
N ALA A 309 -9.05 -18.17 21.91
CA ALA A 309 -8.85 -18.53 23.31
C ALA A 309 -10.16 -18.62 24.10
N ILE A 310 -11.11 -17.70 23.88
CA ILE A 310 -12.45 -17.75 24.51
C ILE A 310 -13.24 -18.98 24.04
N ALA A 311 -13.21 -19.28 22.74
CA ALA A 311 -13.92 -20.42 22.18
C ALA A 311 -13.41 -21.75 22.79
N GLU A 312 -12.11 -21.87 23.04
CA GLU A 312 -11.49 -23.07 23.61
C GLU A 312 -11.61 -23.16 25.15
N ALA A 313 -12.05 -22.09 25.81
CA ALA A 313 -12.13 -22.04 27.26
C ALA A 313 -13.35 -22.79 27.82
N ASP A 314 -13.18 -23.37 29.01
CA ASP A 314 -14.27 -23.97 29.78
C ASP A 314 -15.01 -22.89 30.57
N VAL A 315 -16.18 -22.52 30.08
CA VAL A 315 -17.05 -21.51 30.68
C VAL A 315 -17.75 -22.03 31.93
N GLY A 316 -18.11 -23.32 31.94
CA GLY A 316 -18.78 -23.94 33.08
C GLY A 316 -17.87 -23.93 34.31
N ALA A 317 -16.59 -24.28 34.14
CA ALA A 317 -15.60 -24.20 35.20
C ALA A 317 -15.37 -22.76 35.69
N TRP A 318 -15.40 -21.77 34.80
CA TRP A 318 -15.24 -20.35 35.15
C TRP A 318 -16.43 -19.80 35.95
N MET A 319 -17.65 -20.28 35.71
CA MET A 319 -18.84 -19.76 36.39
C MET A 319 -18.96 -20.19 37.86
N MET A 320 -18.33 -21.32 38.25
CA MET A 320 -18.45 -21.89 39.58
C MET A 320 -17.96 -20.97 40.71
N ASP A 321 -17.05 -20.03 40.42
CA ASP A 321 -16.42 -19.12 41.38
C ASP A 321 -16.75 -17.64 41.09
N LYS A 322 -17.82 -17.36 40.35
CA LYS A 322 -18.19 -16.01 39.90
C LYS A 322 -19.59 -15.62 40.37
N SER A 323 -19.76 -14.33 40.59
CA SER A 323 -21.05 -13.71 40.92
C SER A 323 -21.95 -13.56 39.68
N GLU A 324 -23.25 -13.44 39.90
CA GLU A 324 -24.23 -13.17 38.83
C GLU A 324 -23.90 -11.88 38.06
N ALA A 325 -23.41 -10.85 38.76
CA ALA A 325 -22.97 -9.60 38.14
C ALA A 325 -21.78 -9.80 37.18
N GLU A 326 -20.82 -10.65 37.55
CA GLU A 326 -19.69 -11.01 36.68
C GLU A 326 -20.12 -11.85 35.48
N ALA A 327 -21.11 -12.73 35.66
CA ALA A 327 -21.70 -13.51 34.57
C ALA A 327 -22.46 -12.62 33.58
N VAL A 328 -23.24 -11.64 34.06
CA VAL A 328 -23.90 -10.62 33.21
C VAL A 328 -22.88 -9.78 32.46
N ASP A 329 -21.83 -9.29 33.14
CA ASP A 329 -20.75 -8.51 32.51
C ASP A 329 -20.01 -9.33 31.43
N LEU A 330 -19.78 -10.63 31.66
CA LEU A 330 -19.21 -11.52 30.66
C LEU A 330 -20.10 -11.64 29.43
N VAL A 331 -21.41 -11.87 29.61
CA VAL A 331 -22.39 -11.96 28.49
C VAL A 331 -22.34 -10.68 27.64
N LEU A 332 -22.42 -9.51 28.28
CA LEU A 332 -22.38 -8.23 27.58
C LEU A 332 -21.07 -8.04 26.80
N LYS A 333 -19.93 -8.35 27.42
CA LYS A 333 -18.61 -8.26 26.77
C LYS A 333 -18.47 -9.21 25.59
N LEU A 334 -19.00 -10.42 25.69
CA LEU A 334 -18.93 -11.41 24.62
C LEU A 334 -19.88 -11.06 23.46
N GLN A 335 -21.10 -10.60 23.74
CA GLN A 335 -22.02 -10.08 22.73
C GLN A 335 -21.41 -8.88 21.99
N GLU A 336 -20.86 -7.91 22.71
CA GLU A 336 -20.17 -6.76 22.10
C GLU A 336 -19.01 -7.22 21.21
N LYS A 337 -18.18 -8.15 21.69
CA LYS A 337 -17.07 -8.72 20.91
C LYS A 337 -17.54 -9.42 19.64
N LEU A 338 -18.65 -10.17 19.67
CA LEU A 338 -19.22 -10.84 18.49
C LEU A 338 -19.73 -9.83 17.46
N VAL A 339 -20.42 -8.78 17.91
CA VAL A 339 -20.89 -7.69 17.04
C VAL A 339 -19.71 -6.94 16.42
N GLN A 340 -18.68 -6.61 17.23
CA GLN A 340 -17.46 -5.99 16.74
C GLN A 340 -16.70 -6.88 15.75
N ALA A 341 -16.65 -8.19 16.00
CA ALA A 341 -15.98 -9.14 15.12
C ALA A 341 -16.63 -9.18 13.73
N ARG A 342 -17.97 -9.21 13.67
CA ARG A 342 -18.74 -9.22 12.43
C ARG A 342 -18.67 -7.88 11.70
N SER A 343 -18.85 -6.76 12.41
CA SER A 343 -18.84 -5.42 11.80
C SER A 343 -17.46 -5.00 11.29
N ARG A 344 -16.37 -5.38 11.97
CA ARG A 344 -15.00 -5.04 11.57
C ARG A 344 -14.37 -6.04 10.60
N GLY A 345 -15.06 -7.14 10.28
CA GLY A 345 -14.54 -8.20 9.41
C GLY A 345 -13.26 -8.83 9.98
N LEU A 346 -13.26 -9.20 11.26
CA LEU A 346 -12.09 -9.83 11.88
C LEU A 346 -11.75 -11.17 11.19
N PRO A 347 -10.46 -11.52 11.07
CA PRO A 347 -10.02 -12.78 10.46
C PRO A 347 -10.18 -13.98 11.41
N ALA A 348 -11.36 -14.13 12.02
CA ALA A 348 -11.72 -15.26 12.87
C ALA A 348 -12.50 -16.31 12.07
N ARG A 349 -12.39 -17.59 12.43
CA ARG A 349 -13.17 -18.66 11.80
C ARG A 349 -14.64 -18.55 12.22
N GLU A 350 -15.55 -18.88 11.33
CA GLU A 350 -16.99 -18.87 11.64
C GLU A 350 -17.32 -19.83 12.79
N GLU A 351 -16.65 -21.00 12.84
CA GLU A 351 -16.76 -21.95 13.95
C GLU A 351 -16.41 -21.34 15.31
N THR A 352 -15.38 -20.48 15.35
CA THR A 352 -14.98 -19.76 16.56
C THR A 352 -16.08 -18.81 17.02
N LEU A 353 -16.67 -18.04 16.09
CA LEU A 353 -17.76 -17.12 16.40
C LEU A 353 -19.01 -17.87 16.90
N GLN A 354 -19.34 -19.00 16.27
CA GLN A 354 -20.45 -19.85 16.71
C GLN A 354 -20.23 -20.40 18.12
N ARG A 355 -19.02 -20.90 18.43
CA ARG A 355 -18.71 -21.45 19.75
C ARG A 355 -18.74 -20.36 20.84
N VAL A 356 -18.23 -19.17 20.56
CA VAL A 356 -18.38 -18.02 21.49
C VAL A 356 -19.85 -17.65 21.67
N GLY A 357 -20.67 -17.73 20.62
CA GLY A 357 -22.12 -17.54 20.72
C GLY A 357 -22.81 -18.60 21.59
N GLN A 358 -22.38 -19.86 21.51
CA GLN A 358 -22.86 -20.94 22.39
C GLN A 358 -22.49 -20.68 23.85
N HIS A 359 -21.27 -20.18 24.11
CA HIS A 359 -20.83 -19.76 25.44
C HIS A 359 -21.71 -18.64 26.01
N VAL A 360 -22.04 -17.63 25.20
CA VAL A 360 -23.00 -16.56 25.58
C VAL A 360 -24.35 -17.14 25.98
N ALA A 361 -24.91 -18.05 25.17
CA ALA A 361 -26.19 -18.68 25.45
C ALA A 361 -26.16 -19.52 26.74
N LEU A 362 -25.07 -20.24 26.98
CA LEU A 362 -24.89 -21.07 28.18
C LEU A 362 -24.84 -20.22 29.45
N VAL A 363 -24.06 -19.14 29.45
CA VAL A 363 -23.99 -18.22 30.60
C VAL A 363 -25.34 -17.54 30.81
N ALA A 364 -25.99 -17.07 29.74
CA ALA A 364 -27.31 -16.44 29.84
C ALA A 364 -28.36 -17.38 30.42
N GLN A 365 -28.38 -18.66 30.04
CA GLN A 365 -29.36 -19.64 30.54
C GLN A 365 -29.19 -19.95 32.03
N SER A 366 -27.99 -19.80 32.58
CA SER A 366 -27.70 -20.02 34.00
C SER A 366 -28.18 -18.89 34.93
N LEU A 367 -28.48 -17.71 34.38
CA LEU A 367 -28.88 -16.53 35.14
C LEU A 367 -30.37 -16.61 35.53
N PRO A 368 -30.77 -15.96 36.64
CA PRO A 368 -32.17 -15.76 37.03
C PRO A 368 -33.07 -15.14 35.94
N GLU A 369 -34.38 -15.39 36.01
CA GLU A 369 -35.36 -14.96 34.99
C GLU A 369 -35.42 -13.45 34.75
N ASP A 370 -35.31 -12.66 35.82
CA ASP A 370 -35.29 -11.20 35.80
C ASP A 370 -34.09 -10.66 35.02
N LEU A 371 -32.89 -11.21 35.26
CA LEU A 371 -31.67 -10.81 34.54
C LEU A 371 -31.67 -11.31 33.09
N ARG A 372 -32.22 -12.50 32.82
CA ARG A 372 -32.39 -13.03 31.46
C ARG A 372 -33.30 -12.16 30.61
N ALA A 373 -34.42 -11.69 31.18
CA ALA A 373 -35.36 -10.81 30.48
C ALA A 373 -34.71 -9.47 30.06
N ILE A 374 -33.82 -8.92 30.90
CA ILE A 374 -33.08 -7.68 30.60
C ILE A 374 -32.08 -7.91 29.45
N LEU A 375 -31.34 -9.01 29.47
CA LEU A 375 -30.35 -9.35 28.44
C LEU A 375 -31.00 -9.62 27.07
N CYS A 376 -32.12 -10.36 27.03
CA CYS A 376 -32.88 -10.59 25.79
C CYS A 376 -33.55 -9.30 25.27
N GLY A 377 -33.97 -8.39 26.15
CA GLY A 377 -34.53 -7.10 25.76
C GLY A 377 -33.55 -6.22 24.96
N GLN A 378 -32.25 -6.28 25.26
CA GLN A 378 -31.23 -5.46 24.57
C GLN A 378 -30.86 -5.97 23.17
N GLU A 379 -31.01 -7.26 22.88
CA GLU A 379 -30.84 -7.80 21.52
C GLU A 379 -31.90 -7.24 20.56
N THR A 380 -33.12 -6.98 21.04
CA THR A 380 -34.19 -6.41 20.20
C THR A 380 -34.03 -4.92 19.90
N ALA A 381 -33.35 -4.17 20.77
CA ALA A 381 -33.11 -2.73 20.61
C ALA A 381 -31.84 -2.40 19.81
N SER A 382 -30.91 -3.35 19.65
CA SER A 382 -29.65 -3.18 18.89
C SER A 382 -29.74 -3.67 17.44
N ALA A 383 -30.83 -4.32 17.06
CA ALA A 383 -31.13 -4.80 15.70
C ALA A 383 -32.05 -3.84 14.90
N SER A 384 -32.50 -2.74 15.52
CA SER A 384 -33.20 -1.60 14.90
C SER A 384 -32.25 -0.42 14.76
#